data_AF-B8FP42-F1
#
_entry.id   AF-B8FP42-F1
#
_cell.length_a   1.000
_cell.length_b   1.000
_cell.length_c   1.000
_cell.angle_alpha   90.00
_cell.angle_beta   90.00
_cell.angle_gamma   90.00
#
_symmetry.space_group_name_H-M   'P 1'
#
loop_
_entity.id
_entity.type
_entity.pdbx_description
1 polymer ?
#
loop_
_entity_poly.entity_id
_entity_poly.type
_entity_poly.pdbx_seq_one_letter_code
_entity_poly.pdbx_strand_id
1 'polypeptide(L)'
;MSKKIHVVGHRNPDTDSICAAIAYARLKQRLGMDHVIPYRAGKINRETEFVLNAFGVEAPELLKDLHLRVKDMLNGPIPAVKPRTSLLEAWKIMKESNQKTLPVVDHTEQMIGMITVGDLSGSYIESMADHELESLHIPVENVIRTLNGRLLVGSAEQDLKGNVYVGAMRHETLEAYVGNGNIVLMGDRQTAQESVLRQGVSALILTGGATLAPELEDLARQQNCVVISVPYDTFTAARLLPMTAPVQNAMKTEGIVAFNEDDLISEVKEKMLETRFRNYPVLDEQGKVVGLISRYHLLSLSRKQVILVDHNEFGQAVVGTDQAQILEVVDHHRVGGIQTGEPILFRNEPVGSTCTIVAKCYRDWDVVPEKAIAGIMLGAILSDTVIFKSPTCTEIDRENATYLASIAGVDPKEFGVQMFKAASNLGERQVDELIEEDLKEFTMGELRVGIGQFSVMGLEGLDQLRAELSQRLEEIRGQRAMNYLMLMVTDLLEENTELFISGAKPEEIAKAFDKPLDKESIFLPGVLSRKKQVVPPLSKYFLQ
;
A
#
# COMPACT_ATOMS: atom_id res chain seq x y z
N MET A 1 -18.54 -0.08 -0.59
CA MET A 1 -17.60 -0.14 0.55
C MET A 1 -17.28 1.30 0.95
N SER A 2 -17.32 1.63 2.25
CA SER A 2 -16.91 2.97 2.69
C SER A 2 -15.40 3.13 2.48
N LYS A 3 -14.97 4.27 1.92
CA LYS A 3 -13.56 4.49 1.59
C LYS A 3 -12.75 4.69 2.85
N LYS A 4 -11.56 4.10 2.92
CA LYS A 4 -10.63 4.32 4.03
C LYS A 4 -10.18 5.78 4.10
N ILE A 5 -10.32 6.40 5.27
CA ILE A 5 -9.84 7.75 5.57
C ILE A 5 -8.59 7.62 6.43
N HIS A 6 -7.49 8.22 5.97
CA HIS A 6 -6.19 8.16 6.61
C HIS A 6 -6.03 9.38 7.52
N VAL A 7 -5.77 9.20 8.82
CA VAL A 7 -5.41 10.30 9.72
C VAL A 7 -3.92 10.24 9.95
N VAL A 8 -3.18 11.28 9.59
CA VAL A 8 -1.72 11.25 9.61
C VAL A 8 -1.13 12.60 9.93
N GLY A 9 -0.09 12.60 10.76
CA GLY A 9 0.72 13.78 11.04
C GLY A 9 1.90 13.95 10.07
N HIS A 10 2.84 14.82 10.41
CA HIS A 10 3.97 15.14 9.52
C HIS A 10 4.98 13.97 9.39
N ARG A 11 5.78 14.00 8.32
CA ARG A 11 6.71 12.94 7.87
C ARG A 11 7.83 12.59 8.85
N ASN A 12 8.21 13.55 9.68
CA ASN A 12 9.21 13.37 10.74
C ASN A 12 8.50 13.40 12.10
N PRO A 13 7.59 12.46 12.38
CA PRO A 13 6.58 12.64 13.43
C PRO A 13 7.23 12.75 14.80
N ASP A 14 6.73 13.70 15.59
CA ASP A 14 6.95 13.77 17.02
C ASP A 14 5.81 13.11 17.80
N THR A 15 5.81 13.28 19.12
CA THR A 15 4.80 12.69 20.00
C THR A 15 3.42 13.27 19.75
N ASP A 16 3.31 14.57 19.46
CA ASP A 16 2.01 15.22 19.23
C ASP A 16 1.37 14.76 17.93
N SER A 17 2.13 14.76 16.84
CA SER A 17 1.76 14.24 15.53
C SER A 17 1.16 12.82 15.57
N ILE A 18 1.79 11.89 16.31
CA ILE A 18 1.32 10.51 16.44
C ILE A 18 0.10 10.41 17.35
N CYS A 19 0.14 11.03 18.52
CA CYS A 19 -0.96 10.94 19.49
C CYS A 19 -2.22 11.62 18.97
N ALA A 20 -2.08 12.76 18.28
CA ALA A 20 -3.18 13.47 17.64
C ALA A 20 -3.82 12.60 16.55
N ALA A 21 -3.02 11.89 15.73
CA ALA A 21 -3.56 11.02 14.70
C ALA A 21 -4.42 9.90 15.30
N ILE A 22 -3.93 9.24 16.35
CA ILE A 22 -4.64 8.17 17.07
C ILE A 22 -5.91 8.72 17.72
N ALA A 23 -5.78 9.79 18.52
CA ALA A 23 -6.88 10.34 19.29
C ALA A 23 -7.98 10.92 18.40
N TYR A 24 -7.61 11.60 17.30
CA TYR A 24 -8.57 12.18 16.37
C TYR A 24 -9.26 11.11 15.52
N ALA A 25 -8.54 10.08 15.05
CA ALA A 25 -9.15 8.94 14.38
C ALA A 25 -10.16 8.25 15.31
N ARG A 26 -9.81 8.07 16.58
CA ARG A 26 -10.71 7.48 17.58
C ARG A 26 -11.96 8.33 17.81
N LEU A 27 -11.82 9.66 17.87
CA LEU A 27 -12.97 10.56 17.99
C LEU A 27 -13.93 10.37 16.81
N LYS A 28 -13.42 10.36 15.58
CA LYS A 28 -14.24 10.19 14.37
C LYS A 28 -14.97 8.84 14.34
N GLN A 29 -14.31 7.76 14.77
CA GLN A 29 -14.96 6.47 14.94
C GLN A 29 -16.11 6.53 15.95
N ARG A 30 -15.93 7.22 17.09
CA ARG A 30 -16.98 7.43 18.10
C ARG A 30 -18.15 8.26 17.57
N LEU A 31 -17.92 9.10 16.57
CA LEU A 31 -18.93 9.88 15.85
C LEU A 31 -19.58 9.12 14.67
N GLY A 32 -19.30 7.82 14.51
CA GLY A 32 -19.93 6.95 13.51
C GLY A 32 -19.17 6.81 12.19
N MET A 33 -17.91 7.24 12.13
CA MET A 33 -17.06 7.06 10.94
C MET A 33 -16.15 5.83 11.09
N ASP A 34 -16.67 4.64 10.77
CA ASP A 34 -16.02 3.34 11.05
C ASP A 34 -14.69 3.08 10.29
N HIS A 35 -14.36 3.88 9.27
CA HIS A 35 -13.25 3.65 8.35
C HIS A 35 -12.14 4.72 8.45
N VAL A 36 -12.08 5.42 9.58
CA VAL A 36 -11.04 6.40 9.88
C VAL A 36 -9.91 5.71 10.63
N ILE A 37 -8.72 5.65 10.04
CA ILE A 37 -7.60 4.84 10.52
C ILE A 37 -6.38 5.73 10.73
N PRO A 38 -5.75 5.71 11.93
CA PRO A 38 -4.54 6.47 12.20
C PRO A 38 -3.32 5.83 11.55
N TYR A 39 -2.40 6.67 11.11
CA TYR A 39 -1.16 6.30 10.46
C TYR A 39 0.00 7.12 11.00
N ARG A 40 1.20 6.53 11.01
CA ARG A 40 2.45 7.26 11.18
C ARG A 40 3.11 7.49 9.83
N ALA A 41 3.76 8.64 9.66
CA ALA A 41 4.47 8.97 8.44
C ALA A 41 5.98 8.70 8.50
N GLY A 42 6.52 8.38 9.69
CA GLY A 42 7.94 8.16 9.92
C GLY A 42 8.24 7.20 11.09
N LYS A 43 9.48 7.24 11.58
CA LYS A 43 9.91 6.42 12.73
C LYS A 43 9.32 7.00 14.03
N ILE A 44 9.02 6.11 14.97
CA ILE A 44 8.59 6.49 16.32
C ILE A 44 9.83 6.81 17.14
N ASN A 45 9.84 7.96 17.81
CA ASN A 45 10.92 8.33 18.72
C ASN A 45 10.68 7.69 20.11
N ARG A 46 11.71 7.69 20.97
CA ARG A 46 11.63 7.05 22.31
C ARG A 46 10.57 7.65 23.21
N GLU A 47 10.36 8.96 23.10
CA GLU A 47 9.36 9.68 23.87
C GLU A 47 7.95 9.19 23.52
N THR A 48 7.64 9.15 22.23
CA THR A 48 6.38 8.63 21.71
C THR A 48 6.20 7.15 22.07
N GLU A 49 7.25 6.33 21.95
CA GLU A 49 7.22 4.92 22.36
C GLU A 49 6.88 4.77 23.85
N PHE A 50 7.50 5.58 24.72
CA PHE A 50 7.18 5.60 26.14
C PHE A 50 5.71 5.93 26.39
N VAL A 51 5.19 7.00 25.75
CA VAL A 51 3.80 7.44 25.92
C VAL A 51 2.81 6.35 25.48
N LEU A 52 3.05 5.74 24.32
CA LEU A 52 2.20 4.66 23.81
C LEU A 52 2.22 3.43 24.74
N ASN A 53 3.41 3.02 25.19
CA ASN A 53 3.57 1.86 26.07
C ASN A 53 2.95 2.09 27.46
N ALA A 54 3.08 3.30 28.02
CA ALA A 54 2.52 3.65 29.32
C ALA A 54 0.99 3.47 29.38
N PHE A 55 0.31 3.64 28.23
CA PHE A 55 -1.14 3.53 28.11
C PHE A 55 -1.61 2.32 27.31
N GLY A 56 -0.71 1.42 26.91
CA GLY A 56 -1.03 0.20 26.17
C GLY A 56 -1.68 0.46 24.80
N VAL A 57 -1.28 1.56 24.13
CA VAL A 57 -1.77 1.93 22.80
C VAL A 57 -0.80 1.40 21.75
N GLU A 58 -1.33 0.68 20.76
CA GLU A 58 -0.51 0.18 19.66
C GLU A 58 -0.03 1.33 18.74
N ALA A 59 1.22 1.23 18.32
CA ALA A 59 1.80 2.12 17.32
C ALA A 59 1.06 2.01 15.97
N PRO A 60 0.67 3.13 15.34
CA PRO A 60 0.06 3.11 14.01
C PRO A 60 0.96 2.49 12.93
N GLU A 61 0.34 1.92 11.90
CA GLU A 61 1.04 1.44 10.72
C GLU A 61 1.75 2.59 9.98
N LEU A 62 2.86 2.28 9.30
CA LEU A 62 3.59 3.25 8.49
C LEU A 62 2.87 3.51 7.16
N LEU A 63 2.47 4.76 6.92
CA LEU A 63 1.99 5.23 5.63
C LEU A 63 3.15 5.80 4.83
N LYS A 64 3.61 5.03 3.82
CA LYS A 64 4.75 5.43 2.97
C LYS A 64 4.38 6.52 1.97
N ASP A 65 3.22 6.37 1.33
CA ASP A 65 2.73 7.28 0.30
C ASP A 65 1.19 7.20 0.18
N LEU A 66 0.62 8.23 -0.43
CA LEU A 66 -0.81 8.36 -0.74
C LEU A 66 -1.09 8.30 -2.25
N HIS A 67 -0.13 7.85 -3.07
CA HIS A 67 -0.37 7.72 -4.50
C HIS A 67 -1.40 6.61 -4.78
N LEU A 68 -2.21 6.82 -5.81
CA LEU A 68 -3.12 5.79 -6.30
C LEU A 68 -2.32 4.72 -7.06
N ARG A 69 -2.69 3.46 -6.83
CA ARG A 69 -2.13 2.29 -7.51
C ARG A 69 -3.20 1.52 -8.25
N VAL A 70 -2.80 0.61 -9.14
CA VAL A 70 -3.73 -0.20 -9.94
C VAL A 70 -4.73 -0.97 -9.08
N LYS A 71 -4.30 -1.51 -7.93
CA LYS A 71 -5.19 -2.20 -6.99
C LYS A 71 -6.34 -1.33 -6.47
N ASP A 72 -6.16 -0.02 -6.41
CA ASP A 72 -7.21 0.93 -6.03
C ASP A 72 -8.32 1.04 -7.09
N MET A 73 -8.12 0.48 -8.29
CA MET A 73 -9.12 0.38 -9.38
C MET A 73 -9.85 -0.96 -9.44
N LEU A 74 -9.38 -1.97 -8.71
CA LEU A 74 -9.88 -3.34 -8.83
C LEU A 74 -11.19 -3.52 -8.04
N ASN A 75 -12.17 -4.19 -8.66
CA ASN A 75 -13.49 -4.45 -8.06
C ASN A 75 -13.69 -5.94 -7.76
N GLY A 76 -12.67 -6.59 -7.21
CA GLY A 76 -12.68 -8.01 -6.88
C GLY A 76 -12.20 -8.93 -8.01
N PRO A 77 -12.26 -10.25 -7.80
CA PRO A 77 -11.74 -11.23 -8.74
C PRO A 77 -12.56 -11.21 -10.04
N ILE A 78 -11.87 -11.43 -11.14
CA ILE A 78 -12.47 -11.54 -12.47
C ILE A 78 -12.50 -13.00 -12.92
N PRO A 79 -13.45 -13.39 -13.78
CA PRO A 79 -13.40 -14.71 -14.38
C PRO A 79 -12.19 -14.84 -15.30
N ALA A 80 -11.51 -15.98 -15.22
CA ALA A 80 -10.47 -16.42 -16.12
C ALA A 80 -10.85 -17.77 -16.72
N VAL A 81 -10.26 -18.13 -17.86
CA VAL A 81 -10.49 -19.42 -18.51
C VAL A 81 -9.20 -20.22 -18.62
N LYS A 82 -9.31 -21.55 -18.65
CA LYS A 82 -8.17 -22.44 -18.92
C LYS A 82 -7.97 -22.63 -20.42
N PRO A 83 -6.76 -22.93 -20.92
CA PRO A 83 -6.49 -23.10 -22.35
C PRO A 83 -7.37 -24.14 -23.06
N ARG A 84 -7.76 -25.22 -22.35
CA ARG A 84 -8.65 -26.27 -22.88
C ARG A 84 -10.15 -25.91 -22.83
N THR A 85 -10.55 -24.82 -22.16
CA THR A 85 -11.95 -24.36 -22.12
C THR A 85 -12.48 -24.18 -23.53
N SER A 86 -13.73 -24.55 -23.81
CA SER A 86 -14.29 -24.36 -25.15
C SER A 86 -14.57 -22.89 -25.48
N LEU A 87 -14.55 -22.52 -26.77
CA LEU A 87 -14.92 -21.17 -27.23
C LEU A 87 -16.35 -20.79 -26.78
N LEU A 88 -17.30 -21.74 -26.78
CA LEU A 88 -18.67 -21.48 -26.33
C LEU A 88 -18.75 -21.20 -24.83
N GLU A 89 -18.04 -21.96 -24.01
CA GLU A 89 -17.99 -21.72 -22.56
C GLU A 89 -17.33 -20.37 -22.27
N ALA A 90 -16.23 -20.03 -22.93
CA ALA A 90 -15.60 -18.71 -22.80
C ALA A 90 -16.57 -17.59 -23.19
N TRP A 91 -17.34 -17.75 -24.28
CA TRP A 91 -18.37 -16.80 -24.68
C TRP A 91 -19.49 -16.65 -23.63
N LYS A 92 -19.94 -17.76 -23.03
CA LYS A 92 -20.95 -17.74 -21.95
C LYS A 92 -20.42 -17.00 -20.73
N ILE A 93 -19.19 -17.29 -20.31
CA ILE A 93 -18.53 -16.61 -19.19
C ILE A 93 -18.44 -15.11 -19.47
N MET A 94 -18.02 -14.70 -20.68
CA MET A 94 -17.99 -13.29 -21.10
C MET A 94 -19.37 -12.63 -20.97
N LYS A 95 -20.42 -13.29 -21.45
CA LYS A 95 -21.79 -12.78 -21.41
C LYS A 95 -22.32 -12.65 -19.97
N GLU A 96 -22.13 -13.68 -19.15
CA GLU A 96 -22.60 -13.74 -17.76
C GLU A 96 -21.88 -12.73 -16.86
N SER A 97 -20.58 -12.54 -17.08
CA SER A 97 -19.77 -11.56 -16.34
C SER A 97 -19.80 -10.14 -16.92
N ASN A 98 -20.53 -9.92 -18.02
CA ASN A 98 -20.53 -8.67 -18.79
C ASN A 98 -19.11 -8.21 -19.19
N GLN A 99 -18.21 -9.16 -19.43
CA GLN A 99 -16.85 -8.92 -19.88
C GLN A 99 -16.72 -9.16 -21.38
N LYS A 100 -15.80 -8.46 -22.03
CA LYS A 100 -15.51 -8.63 -23.48
C LYS A 100 -14.14 -9.24 -23.75
N THR A 101 -13.40 -9.50 -22.67
CA THR A 101 -12.05 -10.02 -22.66
C THR A 101 -11.94 -10.92 -21.45
N LEU A 102 -11.34 -12.10 -21.61
CA LEU A 102 -10.99 -12.99 -20.52
C LEU A 102 -9.49 -13.27 -20.56
N PRO A 103 -8.82 -13.21 -19.41
CA PRO A 103 -7.49 -13.76 -19.30
C PRO A 103 -7.55 -15.29 -19.40
N VAL A 104 -6.52 -15.86 -20.03
CA VAL A 104 -6.30 -17.29 -20.09
C VAL A 104 -5.18 -17.63 -19.13
N VAL A 105 -5.45 -18.54 -18.20
CA VAL A 105 -4.53 -18.92 -17.13
C VAL A 105 -4.26 -20.41 -17.14
N ASP A 106 -3.07 -20.79 -16.69
CA ASP A 106 -2.69 -22.20 -16.55
C ASP A 106 -3.29 -22.84 -15.28
N HIS A 107 -2.83 -24.04 -14.92
CA HIS A 107 -3.26 -24.77 -13.72
C HIS A 107 -2.76 -24.15 -12.41
N THR A 108 -1.78 -23.23 -12.47
CA THR A 108 -1.21 -22.51 -11.32
C THR A 108 -1.78 -21.09 -11.15
N GLU A 109 -2.77 -20.71 -11.99
CA GLU A 109 -3.37 -19.37 -12.11
C GLU A 109 -2.44 -18.32 -12.73
N GLN A 110 -1.33 -18.74 -13.35
CA GLN A 110 -0.44 -17.84 -14.09
C GLN A 110 -1.03 -17.48 -15.45
N MET A 111 -0.87 -16.22 -15.84
CA MET A 111 -1.34 -15.73 -17.12
C MET A 111 -0.52 -16.33 -18.28
N ILE A 112 -1.21 -16.92 -19.26
CA ILE A 112 -0.59 -17.45 -20.49
C ILE A 112 -1.14 -16.83 -21.77
N GLY A 113 -2.26 -16.08 -21.69
CA GLY A 113 -2.83 -15.42 -22.85
C GLY A 113 -4.07 -14.59 -22.53
N MET A 114 -4.68 -14.02 -23.57
CA MET A 114 -5.99 -13.39 -23.50
C MET A 114 -6.86 -13.79 -24.67
N ILE A 115 -8.16 -13.85 -24.43
CA ILE A 115 -9.15 -14.05 -25.48
C ILE A 115 -10.22 -12.96 -25.42
N THR A 116 -10.59 -12.43 -26.59
CA THR A 116 -11.64 -11.40 -26.73
C THR A 116 -12.85 -11.95 -27.49
N VAL A 117 -13.98 -11.25 -27.40
CA VAL A 117 -15.15 -11.54 -28.26
C VAL A 117 -14.78 -11.48 -29.75
N GLY A 118 -13.84 -10.60 -30.12
CA GLY A 118 -13.33 -10.50 -31.49
C GLY A 118 -12.63 -11.78 -31.94
N ASP A 119 -11.75 -12.32 -31.11
CA ASP A 119 -11.02 -13.57 -31.39
C ASP A 119 -11.99 -14.76 -31.49
N LEU A 120 -12.98 -14.84 -30.58
CA LEU A 120 -14.03 -15.87 -30.65
C LEU A 120 -14.82 -15.79 -31.97
N SER A 121 -15.23 -14.59 -32.37
CA SER A 121 -15.97 -14.39 -33.61
C SER A 121 -15.12 -14.65 -34.86
N GLY A 122 -13.85 -14.27 -34.84
CA GLY A 122 -12.91 -14.51 -35.94
C GLY A 122 -12.70 -16.01 -36.14
N SER A 123 -12.39 -16.73 -35.07
CA SER A 123 -12.22 -18.19 -35.12
C SER A 123 -13.48 -18.91 -35.63
N TYR A 124 -14.67 -18.48 -35.20
CA TYR A 124 -15.92 -19.04 -35.70
C TYR A 124 -16.14 -18.75 -37.20
N ILE A 125 -15.90 -17.53 -37.66
CA ILE A 125 -16.08 -17.16 -39.09
C ILE A 125 -15.06 -17.89 -39.97
N GLU A 126 -13.80 -17.99 -39.55
CA GLU A 126 -12.76 -18.74 -40.25
C GLU A 126 -13.15 -20.22 -40.40
N SER A 127 -13.69 -20.83 -39.34
CA SER A 127 -14.20 -22.22 -39.39
C SER A 127 -15.42 -22.43 -40.29
N MET A 128 -16.11 -21.36 -40.69
CA MET A 128 -17.20 -21.44 -41.68
C MET A 128 -16.69 -21.34 -43.11
N ALA A 129 -15.54 -20.69 -43.33
CA ALA A 129 -14.95 -20.51 -44.65
C ALA A 129 -14.21 -21.78 -45.11
N ASP A 130 -13.50 -22.42 -44.19
CA ASP A 130 -12.78 -23.66 -44.43
C ASP A 130 -13.47 -24.82 -43.69
N HIS A 131 -13.74 -25.94 -44.38
CA HIS A 131 -14.23 -27.17 -43.74
C HIS A 131 -13.18 -27.84 -42.83
N GLU A 132 -12.07 -27.16 -42.56
CA GLU A 132 -10.87 -27.68 -41.94
C GLU A 132 -10.86 -27.43 -40.42
N LEU A 133 -11.39 -28.39 -39.65
CA LEU A 133 -11.14 -28.45 -38.21
C LEU A 133 -9.88 -29.26 -37.86
N GLU A 134 -9.10 -29.69 -38.85
CA GLU A 134 -7.96 -30.59 -38.69
C GLU A 134 -6.87 -30.04 -37.75
N SER A 135 -6.69 -28.71 -37.75
CA SER A 135 -5.72 -28.02 -36.88
C SER A 135 -6.20 -27.84 -35.44
N LEU A 136 -7.50 -27.99 -35.15
CA LEU A 136 -8.11 -27.49 -33.92
C LEU A 136 -8.08 -28.44 -32.72
N HIS A 137 -7.64 -29.69 -32.87
CA HIS A 137 -7.43 -30.65 -31.76
C HIS A 137 -8.52 -30.56 -30.68
N ILE A 138 -9.75 -30.94 -31.02
CA ILE A 138 -10.93 -30.65 -30.22
C ILE A 138 -11.07 -31.68 -29.10
N PRO A 139 -10.97 -31.31 -27.82
CA PRO A 139 -11.18 -32.26 -26.72
C PRO A 139 -12.57 -32.90 -26.79
N VAL A 140 -12.65 -34.23 -26.68
CA VAL A 140 -13.94 -34.95 -26.62
C VAL A 140 -14.78 -34.43 -25.46
N GLU A 141 -14.17 -34.12 -24.32
CA GLU A 141 -14.84 -33.48 -23.19
C GLU A 141 -15.53 -32.16 -23.57
N ASN A 142 -14.91 -31.33 -24.42
CA ASN A 142 -15.53 -30.09 -24.89
C ASN A 142 -16.76 -30.36 -25.73
N VAL A 143 -16.72 -31.37 -26.60
CA VAL A 143 -17.90 -31.77 -27.40
C VAL A 143 -19.02 -32.25 -26.50
N ILE A 144 -18.71 -33.10 -25.51
CA ILE A 144 -19.66 -33.60 -24.51
C ILE A 144 -20.32 -32.45 -23.75
N ARG A 145 -19.53 -31.53 -23.19
CA ARG A 145 -20.04 -30.42 -22.36
C ARG A 145 -20.79 -29.36 -23.17
N THR A 146 -20.25 -29.00 -24.33
CA THR A 146 -20.79 -27.92 -25.17
C THR A 146 -22.04 -28.37 -25.91
N LEU A 147 -22.06 -29.61 -26.41
CA LEU A 147 -23.16 -30.17 -27.19
C LEU A 147 -24.11 -31.04 -26.35
N ASN A 148 -23.97 -31.09 -25.02
CA ASN A 148 -24.71 -32.00 -24.14
C ASN A 148 -24.65 -33.45 -24.63
N GLY A 149 -23.46 -33.88 -25.08
CA GLY A 149 -23.24 -35.19 -25.66
C GLY A 149 -23.12 -36.30 -24.62
N ARG A 150 -23.36 -37.54 -25.06
CA ARG A 150 -23.09 -38.78 -24.33
C ARG A 150 -22.07 -39.60 -25.11
N LEU A 151 -20.92 -39.85 -24.50
CA LEU A 151 -19.89 -40.72 -25.07
C LEU A 151 -20.40 -42.17 -25.10
N LEU A 152 -20.39 -42.79 -26.27
CA LEU A 152 -20.75 -44.21 -26.46
C LEU A 152 -19.49 -45.08 -26.60
N VAL A 153 -18.52 -44.62 -27.40
CA VAL A 153 -17.26 -45.30 -27.66
C VAL A 153 -16.12 -44.28 -27.66
N GLY A 154 -14.96 -44.63 -27.09
CA GLY A 154 -13.79 -43.76 -26.99
C GLY A 154 -13.49 -43.32 -25.56
N SER A 155 -12.70 -42.25 -25.41
CA SER A 155 -12.35 -41.65 -24.12
C SER A 155 -12.57 -40.13 -24.14
N ALA A 156 -13.01 -39.57 -23.02
CA ALA A 156 -13.20 -38.13 -22.86
C ALA A 156 -11.87 -37.33 -22.93
N GLU A 157 -10.74 -38.00 -22.65
CA GLU A 157 -9.41 -37.41 -22.68
C GLU A 157 -8.81 -37.33 -24.10
N GLN A 158 -9.45 -37.97 -25.09
CA GLN A 158 -9.01 -37.93 -26.48
C GLN A 158 -9.32 -36.57 -27.12
N ASP A 159 -8.51 -36.19 -28.11
CA ASP A 159 -8.77 -35.05 -28.96
C ASP A 159 -9.25 -35.54 -30.34
N LEU A 160 -10.34 -34.94 -30.83
CA LEU A 160 -10.85 -35.14 -32.19
C LEU A 160 -10.04 -34.32 -33.19
N LYS A 161 -9.79 -34.93 -34.35
CA LYS A 161 -9.09 -34.32 -35.49
C LYS A 161 -9.80 -34.67 -36.79
N GLY A 162 -9.55 -33.87 -37.81
CA GLY A 162 -10.07 -34.05 -39.16
C GLY A 162 -11.25 -33.14 -39.50
N ASN A 163 -11.63 -33.16 -40.76
CA ASN A 163 -12.65 -32.29 -41.33
C ASN A 163 -14.04 -32.78 -40.97
N VAL A 164 -15.00 -31.86 -40.95
CA VAL A 164 -16.38 -32.16 -40.56
C VAL A 164 -17.26 -32.36 -41.78
N TYR A 165 -17.90 -33.53 -41.84
CA TYR A 165 -18.85 -33.88 -42.88
C TYR A 165 -20.23 -34.17 -42.31
N VAL A 166 -21.26 -33.76 -43.04
CA VAL A 166 -22.65 -34.09 -42.72
C VAL A 166 -23.10 -35.27 -43.58
N GLY A 167 -23.42 -36.39 -42.94
CA GLY A 167 -23.87 -37.63 -43.55
C GLY A 167 -25.33 -37.60 -44.03
N ALA A 168 -25.68 -36.65 -44.90
CA ALA A 168 -27.04 -36.50 -45.44
C ALA A 168 -27.33 -37.43 -46.63
N MET A 169 -26.27 -37.81 -47.36
CA MET A 169 -26.35 -38.58 -48.61
C MET A 169 -26.62 -40.08 -48.37
N ARG A 170 -26.80 -40.84 -49.46
CA ARG A 170 -26.81 -42.31 -49.40
C ARG A 170 -25.39 -42.83 -49.17
N HIS A 171 -25.25 -44.02 -48.58
CA HIS A 171 -23.95 -44.57 -48.20
C HIS A 171 -22.95 -44.66 -49.37
N GLU A 172 -23.39 -45.03 -50.57
CA GLU A 172 -22.54 -45.14 -51.76
C GLU A 172 -21.95 -43.78 -52.18
N THR A 173 -22.71 -42.70 -51.97
CA THR A 173 -22.23 -41.33 -52.26
C THR A 173 -21.38 -40.82 -51.10
N LEU A 174 -21.76 -41.11 -49.87
CA LEU A 174 -21.02 -40.73 -48.67
C LEU A 174 -19.59 -41.28 -48.72
N GLU A 175 -19.43 -42.51 -49.21
CA GLU A 175 -18.15 -43.20 -49.30
C GLU A 175 -17.13 -42.48 -50.19
N ALA A 176 -17.59 -41.75 -51.20
CA ALA A 176 -16.74 -40.96 -52.10
C ALA A 176 -16.36 -39.58 -51.53
N TYR A 177 -17.08 -39.11 -50.50
CA TYR A 177 -16.93 -37.77 -49.93
C TYR A 177 -16.21 -37.76 -48.57
N VAL A 178 -16.30 -38.85 -47.80
CA VAL A 178 -15.72 -38.95 -46.46
C VAL A 178 -14.39 -39.71 -46.54
N GLY A 179 -13.31 -39.07 -46.08
CA GLY A 179 -11.98 -39.69 -45.99
C GLY A 179 -11.69 -40.26 -44.60
N ASN A 180 -10.67 -41.14 -44.52
CA ASN A 180 -10.10 -41.63 -43.26
C ASN A 180 -9.67 -40.45 -42.36
N GLY A 181 -9.93 -40.57 -41.05
CA GLY A 181 -9.52 -39.59 -40.05
C GLY A 181 -10.42 -38.37 -39.91
N ASN A 182 -11.56 -38.31 -40.62
CA ASN A 182 -12.52 -37.21 -40.54
C ASN A 182 -13.63 -37.44 -39.52
N ILE A 183 -14.36 -36.37 -39.21
CA ILE A 183 -15.49 -36.35 -38.28
C ILE A 183 -16.80 -36.34 -39.08
N VAL A 184 -17.72 -37.24 -38.78
CA VAL A 184 -19.02 -37.32 -39.47
C VAL A 184 -20.18 -37.07 -38.51
N LEU A 185 -21.09 -36.16 -38.87
CA LEU A 185 -22.37 -35.96 -38.20
C LEU A 185 -23.47 -36.68 -38.96
N MET A 186 -24.23 -37.54 -38.30
CA MET A 186 -25.35 -38.24 -38.93
C MET A 186 -26.38 -38.76 -37.93
N GLY A 187 -27.57 -39.09 -38.42
CA GLY A 187 -28.66 -39.65 -37.60
C GLY A 187 -28.55 -41.16 -37.40
N ASP A 188 -29.69 -41.83 -37.42
CA ASP A 188 -29.90 -43.23 -37.01
C ASP A 188 -29.81 -44.26 -38.16
N ARG A 189 -29.36 -43.86 -39.35
CA ARG A 189 -29.23 -44.77 -40.51
C ARG A 189 -28.09 -45.76 -40.31
N GLN A 190 -28.40 -46.94 -39.77
CA GLN A 190 -27.43 -47.98 -39.42
C GLN A 190 -26.48 -48.37 -40.57
N THR A 191 -26.98 -48.55 -41.80
CA THR A 191 -26.14 -48.91 -42.96
C THR A 191 -25.10 -47.83 -43.30
N ALA A 192 -25.47 -46.56 -43.14
CA ALA A 192 -24.53 -45.46 -43.34
C ALA A 192 -23.55 -45.32 -42.16
N GLN A 193 -23.97 -45.62 -40.92
CA GLN A 193 -23.10 -45.63 -39.75
C GLN A 193 -22.02 -46.71 -39.89
N GLU A 194 -22.41 -47.92 -40.32
CA GLU A 194 -21.46 -49.00 -40.59
C GLU A 194 -20.46 -48.63 -41.68
N SER A 195 -20.95 -48.07 -42.79
CA SER A 195 -20.11 -47.65 -43.92
C SER A 195 -19.01 -46.67 -43.47
N VAL A 196 -19.35 -45.58 -42.76
CA VAL A 196 -18.34 -44.61 -42.30
C VAL A 196 -17.36 -45.20 -41.29
N LEU A 197 -17.83 -46.06 -40.38
CA LEU A 197 -16.93 -46.74 -39.44
C LEU A 197 -15.88 -47.59 -40.18
N ARG A 198 -16.28 -48.32 -41.23
CA ARG A 198 -15.36 -49.10 -42.07
C ARG A 198 -14.36 -48.25 -42.84
N GLN A 199 -14.67 -46.99 -43.11
CA GLN A 199 -13.75 -46.04 -43.75
C GLN A 199 -12.68 -45.48 -42.79
N GLY A 200 -12.78 -45.76 -41.49
CA GLY A 200 -11.82 -45.28 -40.50
C GLY A 200 -12.00 -43.81 -40.17
N VAL A 201 -13.24 -43.33 -40.02
CA VAL A 201 -13.50 -41.99 -39.49
C VAL A 201 -12.94 -41.85 -38.07
N SER A 202 -12.39 -40.68 -37.74
CA SER A 202 -11.85 -40.42 -36.40
C SER A 202 -12.97 -40.29 -35.35
N ALA A 203 -14.11 -39.72 -35.76
CA ALA A 203 -15.28 -39.61 -34.91
C ALA A 203 -16.61 -39.66 -35.67
N LEU A 204 -17.59 -40.24 -35.00
CA LEU A 204 -18.98 -40.30 -35.41
C LEU A 204 -19.86 -39.60 -34.36
N ILE A 205 -20.42 -38.45 -34.75
CA ILE A 205 -21.34 -37.69 -33.90
C ILE A 205 -22.78 -38.02 -34.34
N LEU A 206 -23.47 -38.79 -33.51
CA LEU A 206 -24.85 -39.21 -33.72
C LEU A 206 -25.80 -38.10 -33.26
N THR A 207 -26.60 -37.57 -34.18
CA THR A 207 -27.50 -36.42 -33.93
C THR A 207 -28.92 -36.89 -33.57
N GLY A 208 -29.70 -36.00 -32.94
CA GLY A 208 -31.08 -36.27 -32.53
C GLY A 208 -31.23 -37.31 -31.42
N GLY A 209 -30.18 -37.55 -30.63
CA GLY A 209 -30.16 -38.57 -29.58
C GLY A 209 -30.04 -40.01 -30.09
N ALA A 210 -29.64 -40.19 -31.36
CA ALA A 210 -29.45 -41.51 -31.95
C ALA A 210 -28.40 -42.35 -31.19
N THR A 211 -28.58 -43.66 -31.22
CA THR A 211 -27.70 -44.64 -30.58
C THR A 211 -26.98 -45.48 -31.64
N LEU A 212 -25.95 -46.18 -31.19
CA LEU A 212 -25.23 -47.16 -32.01
C LEU A 212 -25.72 -48.57 -31.66
N ALA A 213 -25.88 -49.44 -32.66
CA ALA A 213 -26.20 -50.85 -32.41
C ALA A 213 -24.99 -51.57 -31.78
N PRO A 214 -25.19 -52.59 -30.92
CA PRO A 214 -24.09 -53.27 -30.22
C PRO A 214 -22.99 -53.80 -31.16
N GLU A 215 -23.36 -54.34 -32.32
CA GLU A 215 -22.41 -54.87 -33.30
C GLU A 215 -21.53 -53.78 -33.92
N LEU A 216 -22.06 -52.55 -34.00
CA LEU A 216 -21.33 -51.39 -34.50
C LEU A 216 -20.45 -50.73 -33.43
N GLU A 217 -20.76 -50.88 -32.15
CA GLU A 217 -19.86 -50.43 -31.07
C GLU A 217 -18.53 -51.16 -31.12
N ASP A 218 -18.55 -52.47 -31.32
CA ASP A 218 -17.33 -53.28 -31.43
C ASP A 218 -16.52 -52.89 -32.67
N LEU A 219 -17.19 -52.62 -33.79
CA LEU A 219 -16.56 -52.10 -34.99
C LEU A 219 -15.92 -50.73 -34.73
N ALA A 220 -16.61 -49.82 -34.04
CA ALA A 220 -16.08 -48.51 -33.68
C ALA A 220 -14.84 -48.61 -32.79
N ARG A 221 -14.84 -49.53 -31.80
CA ARG A 221 -13.66 -49.81 -30.96
C ARG A 221 -12.48 -50.34 -31.78
N GLN A 222 -12.73 -51.26 -32.71
CA GLN A 222 -11.70 -51.82 -33.60
C GLN A 222 -11.08 -50.75 -34.51
N GLN A 223 -11.89 -49.81 -34.98
CA GLN A 223 -11.46 -48.70 -35.85
C GLN A 223 -10.90 -47.51 -35.06
N ASN A 224 -10.85 -47.59 -33.72
CA ASN A 224 -10.47 -46.50 -32.83
C ASN A 224 -11.27 -45.20 -33.09
N CYS A 225 -12.54 -45.36 -33.43
CA CYS A 225 -13.46 -44.26 -33.71
C CYS A 225 -14.15 -43.80 -32.43
N VAL A 226 -14.14 -42.48 -32.17
CA VAL A 226 -14.92 -41.89 -31.07
C VAL A 226 -16.37 -41.74 -31.50
N VAL A 227 -17.30 -42.26 -30.70
CA VAL A 227 -18.74 -42.16 -30.97
C VAL A 227 -19.43 -41.37 -29.88
N ILE A 228 -20.07 -40.26 -30.25
CA ILE A 228 -20.75 -39.35 -29.33
C ILE A 228 -22.20 -39.17 -29.80
N SER A 229 -23.17 -39.41 -28.93
CA SER A 229 -24.57 -39.09 -29.18
C SER A 229 -24.89 -37.71 -28.65
N VAL A 230 -25.44 -36.81 -29.47
CA VAL A 230 -25.88 -35.46 -29.07
C VAL A 230 -27.39 -35.32 -29.26
N PRO A 231 -28.11 -34.63 -28.37
CA PRO A 231 -29.56 -34.46 -28.47
C PRO A 231 -29.98 -33.51 -29.59
N TYR A 232 -29.06 -32.70 -30.12
CA TYR A 232 -29.33 -31.71 -31.14
C TYR A 232 -29.52 -32.32 -32.53
N ASP A 233 -30.37 -31.72 -33.35
CA ASP A 233 -30.45 -32.02 -34.78
C ASP A 233 -29.12 -31.72 -35.50
N THR A 234 -28.95 -32.27 -36.70
CA THR A 234 -27.69 -32.17 -37.46
C THR A 234 -27.29 -30.74 -37.77
N PHE A 235 -28.23 -29.84 -38.06
CA PHE A 235 -27.91 -28.44 -38.33
C PHE A 235 -27.41 -27.74 -37.07
N THR A 236 -28.12 -27.91 -35.95
CA THR A 236 -27.72 -27.32 -34.67
C THR A 236 -26.38 -27.86 -34.18
N ALA A 237 -26.16 -29.19 -34.30
CA ALA A 237 -24.90 -29.83 -33.95
C ALA A 237 -23.74 -29.31 -34.83
N ALA A 238 -23.93 -29.26 -36.16
CA ALA A 238 -22.91 -28.74 -37.07
C ALA A 238 -22.55 -27.27 -36.79
N ARG A 239 -23.55 -26.44 -36.44
CA ARG A 239 -23.33 -25.03 -36.12
C ARG A 239 -22.56 -24.83 -34.81
N LEU A 240 -22.78 -25.69 -33.82
CA LEU A 240 -22.14 -25.55 -32.50
C LEU A 240 -20.79 -26.26 -32.41
N LEU A 241 -20.52 -27.25 -33.26
CA LEU A 241 -19.29 -28.04 -33.22
C LEU A 241 -18.01 -27.20 -33.33
N PRO A 242 -17.89 -26.18 -34.20
CA PRO A 242 -16.69 -25.34 -34.21
C PRO A 242 -16.45 -24.59 -32.90
N MET A 243 -17.52 -24.25 -32.16
CA MET A 243 -17.42 -23.58 -30.86
C MET A 243 -16.95 -24.49 -29.72
N THR A 244 -16.75 -25.79 -29.99
CA THR A 244 -16.14 -26.75 -29.05
C THR A 244 -14.62 -26.68 -29.05
N ALA A 245 -14.01 -25.99 -30.03
CA ALA A 245 -12.57 -25.80 -30.08
C ALA A 245 -12.04 -25.17 -28.78
N PRO A 246 -10.82 -25.52 -28.34
CA PRO A 246 -10.24 -24.96 -27.13
C PRO A 246 -9.81 -23.50 -27.34
N VAL A 247 -9.94 -22.69 -26.29
CA VAL A 247 -9.56 -21.27 -26.23
C VAL A 247 -8.12 -21.04 -26.71
N GLN A 248 -7.20 -21.96 -26.42
CA GLN A 248 -5.79 -21.84 -26.80
C GLN A 248 -5.56 -21.67 -28.32
N ASN A 249 -6.50 -22.09 -29.15
CA ASN A 249 -6.38 -21.99 -30.61
C ASN A 249 -6.73 -20.59 -31.15
N ALA A 250 -7.46 -19.80 -30.35
CA ALA A 250 -7.92 -18.45 -30.74
C ALA A 250 -7.30 -17.34 -29.88
N MET A 251 -6.79 -17.67 -28.70
CA MET A 251 -6.21 -16.69 -27.78
C MET A 251 -4.97 -16.01 -28.37
N LYS A 252 -4.70 -14.79 -27.93
CA LYS A 252 -3.41 -14.12 -28.12
C LYS A 252 -2.47 -14.50 -26.99
N THR A 253 -1.21 -14.77 -27.32
CA THR A 253 -0.12 -15.07 -26.38
C THR A 253 0.97 -13.99 -26.38
N GLU A 254 1.06 -13.20 -27.45
CA GLU A 254 2.08 -12.17 -27.64
C GLU A 254 1.46 -10.77 -27.72
N GLY A 255 2.27 -9.74 -27.45
CA GLY A 255 1.84 -8.34 -27.53
C GLY A 255 0.82 -7.94 -26.46
N ILE A 256 0.67 -8.74 -25.40
CA ILE A 256 -0.20 -8.43 -24.26
C ILE A 256 0.52 -7.42 -23.36
N VAL A 257 -0.15 -6.30 -23.10
CA VAL A 257 0.33 -5.32 -22.12
C VAL A 257 -0.38 -5.55 -20.80
N ALA A 258 0.37 -6.02 -19.81
CA ALA A 258 -0.06 -6.18 -18.43
C ALA A 258 0.48 -5.06 -17.54
N PHE A 259 -0.18 -4.88 -16.39
CA PHE A 259 0.25 -4.03 -15.28
C PHE A 259 0.34 -4.86 -14.00
N ASN A 260 1.17 -4.43 -13.05
CA ASN A 260 1.14 -5.00 -11.70
C ASN A 260 0.15 -4.24 -10.82
N GLU A 261 -0.39 -4.92 -9.80
CA GLU A 261 -1.36 -4.33 -8.89
C GLU A 261 -0.82 -3.13 -8.08
N ASP A 262 0.50 -3.07 -7.89
CA ASP A 262 1.19 -1.99 -7.20
C ASP A 262 1.73 -0.88 -8.12
N ASP A 263 1.56 -0.99 -9.44
CA ASP A 263 1.97 0.05 -10.39
C ASP A 263 1.24 1.38 -10.10
N LEU A 264 1.92 2.51 -10.29
CA LEU A 264 1.35 3.84 -10.10
C LEU A 264 0.37 4.17 -11.23
N ILE A 265 -0.78 4.76 -10.87
CA ILE A 265 -1.79 5.15 -11.87
C ILE A 265 -1.25 6.15 -12.90
N SER A 266 -0.31 7.02 -12.52
CA SER A 266 0.32 7.96 -13.45
C SER A 266 1.03 7.25 -14.60
N GLU A 267 1.81 6.21 -14.29
CA GLU A 267 2.58 5.42 -15.26
C GLU A 267 1.64 4.58 -16.14
N VAL A 268 0.63 3.97 -15.51
CA VAL A 268 -0.41 3.20 -16.19
C VAL A 268 -1.16 4.06 -17.20
N LYS A 269 -1.50 5.30 -16.83
CA LYS A 269 -2.21 6.24 -17.69
C LYS A 269 -1.40 6.59 -18.94
N GLU A 270 -0.10 6.84 -18.80
CA GLU A 270 0.79 7.12 -19.94
C GLU A 270 0.82 5.94 -20.91
N LYS A 271 1.08 4.73 -20.40
CA LYS A 271 1.11 3.51 -21.22
C LYS A 271 -0.23 3.19 -21.89
N MET A 272 -1.34 3.46 -21.22
CA MET A 272 -2.69 3.32 -21.79
C MET A 272 -2.98 4.33 -22.91
N LEU A 273 -2.31 5.48 -22.95
CA LEU A 273 -2.44 6.47 -24.02
C LEU A 273 -1.66 6.05 -25.28
N GLU A 274 -0.52 5.38 -25.10
CA GLU A 274 0.34 4.90 -26.19
C GLU A 274 -0.21 3.66 -26.89
N THR A 275 -1.02 2.87 -26.18
CA THR A 275 -1.56 1.60 -26.68
C THR A 275 -3.06 1.70 -27.01
N ARG A 276 -3.59 0.73 -27.77
CA ARG A 276 -5.02 0.71 -28.19
C ARG A 276 -5.82 -0.46 -27.62
N PHE A 277 -5.31 -1.10 -26.56
CA PHE A 277 -6.01 -2.21 -25.93
C PHE A 277 -7.23 -1.72 -25.16
N ARG A 278 -8.31 -2.49 -25.23
CA ARG A 278 -9.57 -2.20 -24.54
C ARG A 278 -9.45 -2.47 -23.04
N ASN A 279 -8.85 -3.61 -22.70
CA ASN A 279 -8.63 -4.07 -21.34
C ASN A 279 -7.18 -4.51 -21.18
N TYR A 280 -6.66 -4.36 -19.98
CA TYR A 280 -5.29 -4.69 -19.59
C TYR A 280 -5.38 -5.63 -18.38
N PRO A 281 -4.78 -6.82 -18.45
CA PRO A 281 -4.67 -7.71 -17.30
C PRO A 281 -3.83 -7.04 -16.20
N VAL A 282 -4.23 -7.28 -14.96
CA VAL A 282 -3.48 -6.87 -13.77
C VAL A 282 -2.96 -8.12 -13.09
N LEU A 283 -1.67 -8.12 -12.78
CA LEU A 283 -0.95 -9.23 -12.20
C LEU A 283 -0.51 -8.91 -10.76
N ASP A 284 -0.46 -9.93 -9.91
CA ASP A 284 0.27 -9.87 -8.63
C ASP A 284 1.78 -10.08 -8.84
N GLU A 285 2.56 -9.99 -7.76
CA GLU A 285 4.00 -10.24 -7.77
C GLU A 285 4.38 -11.66 -8.22
N GLN A 286 3.46 -12.61 -8.18
CA GLN A 286 3.66 -14.00 -8.61
C GLN A 286 3.22 -14.27 -10.06
N GLY A 287 2.75 -13.23 -10.77
CA GLY A 287 2.28 -13.31 -12.15
C GLY A 287 0.87 -13.89 -12.31
N LYS A 288 0.09 -14.00 -11.21
CA LYS A 288 -1.31 -14.41 -11.28
C LYS A 288 -2.20 -13.25 -11.62
N VAL A 289 -3.28 -13.53 -12.33
CA VAL A 289 -4.24 -12.52 -12.73
C VAL A 289 -5.12 -12.16 -11.53
N VAL A 290 -5.00 -10.92 -11.05
CA VAL A 290 -5.83 -10.38 -9.97
C VAL A 290 -6.95 -9.45 -10.48
N GLY A 291 -6.89 -9.01 -11.74
CA GLY A 291 -7.90 -8.14 -12.29
C GLY A 291 -7.76 -7.81 -13.77
N LEU A 292 -8.74 -7.04 -14.27
CA LEU A 292 -8.72 -6.42 -15.60
C LEU A 292 -9.08 -4.95 -15.44
N ILE A 293 -8.20 -4.07 -15.93
CA ILE A 293 -8.46 -2.63 -15.96
C ILE A 293 -8.66 -2.12 -17.39
N SER A 294 -9.26 -0.94 -17.50
CA SER A 294 -9.54 -0.29 -18.78
C SER A 294 -9.52 1.22 -18.56
N ARG A 295 -9.54 1.99 -19.64
CA ARG A 295 -9.61 3.45 -19.55
C ARG A 295 -10.85 3.96 -18.82
N TYR A 296 -11.95 3.19 -18.82
CA TYR A 296 -13.15 3.55 -18.07
C TYR A 296 -12.89 3.57 -16.55
N HIS A 297 -12.11 2.62 -16.05
CA HIS A 297 -11.78 2.57 -14.62
C HIS A 297 -10.98 3.79 -14.16
N LEU A 298 -10.20 4.42 -15.05
CA LEU A 298 -9.51 5.68 -14.74
C LEU A 298 -10.47 6.85 -14.50
N LEU A 299 -11.66 6.82 -15.11
CA LEU A 299 -12.69 7.85 -14.93
C LEU A 299 -13.46 7.69 -13.61
N SER A 300 -13.54 6.46 -13.09
CA SER A 300 -14.19 6.14 -11.82
C SER A 300 -13.25 6.21 -10.60
N LEU A 301 -11.98 6.52 -10.82
CA LEU A 301 -11.00 6.63 -9.75
C LEU A 301 -11.36 7.78 -8.82
N SER A 302 -11.32 7.49 -7.52
CA SER A 302 -11.40 8.52 -6.50
C SER A 302 -10.10 8.62 -5.74
N ARG A 303 -9.72 9.85 -5.43
CA ARG A 303 -8.55 10.15 -4.59
C ARG A 303 -8.67 9.45 -3.24
N LYS A 304 -7.52 9.04 -2.68
CA LYS A 304 -7.44 8.60 -1.29
C LYS A 304 -7.85 9.76 -0.38
N GLN A 305 -8.59 9.47 0.69
CA GLN A 305 -9.04 10.48 1.63
C GLN A 305 -8.08 10.58 2.80
N VAL A 306 -7.73 11.81 3.17
CA VAL A 306 -6.78 12.09 4.24
C VAL A 306 -7.26 13.21 5.15
N ILE A 307 -6.99 13.07 6.45
CA ILE A 307 -7.09 14.10 7.47
C ILE A 307 -5.66 14.37 7.94
N LEU A 308 -5.26 15.64 7.91
CA LEU A 308 -3.96 16.06 8.39
C LEU A 308 -4.10 16.54 9.83
N VAL A 309 -3.20 16.07 10.69
CA VAL A 309 -3.05 16.58 12.05
C VAL A 309 -1.66 17.17 12.20
N ASP A 310 -1.52 18.21 13.00
CA ASP A 310 -0.22 18.76 13.42
C ASP A 310 0.67 19.33 12.30
N HIS A 311 0.11 19.46 11.10
CA HIS A 311 0.73 20.17 10.00
C HIS A 311 -0.29 20.48 8.90
N ASN A 312 0.05 21.46 8.08
CA ASN A 312 -0.68 21.78 6.85
C ASN A 312 0.23 21.93 5.62
N GLU A 313 1.52 22.21 5.80
CA GLU A 313 2.47 22.39 4.70
C GLU A 313 2.78 21.06 3.97
N PHE A 314 2.57 21.00 2.64
CA PHE A 314 2.86 19.80 1.84
C PHE A 314 4.30 19.28 1.96
N GLY A 315 5.27 20.19 2.18
CA GLY A 315 6.68 19.80 2.37
C GLY A 315 6.93 18.93 3.61
N GLN A 316 6.00 18.95 4.56
CA GLN A 316 6.04 18.15 5.78
C GLN A 316 5.11 16.93 5.70
N ALA A 317 4.21 16.85 4.72
CA ALA A 317 3.22 15.79 4.60
C ALA A 317 3.81 14.49 4.01
N VAL A 318 3.03 13.41 4.09
CA VAL A 318 3.31 12.15 3.40
C VAL A 318 3.34 12.40 1.88
N VAL A 319 4.23 11.70 1.18
CA VAL A 319 4.35 11.80 -0.28
C VAL A 319 3.03 11.42 -0.97
N GLY A 320 2.58 12.22 -1.94
CA GLY A 320 1.30 12.02 -2.63
C GLY A 320 0.09 12.66 -1.96
N THR A 321 0.27 13.38 -0.84
CA THR A 321 -0.82 14.13 -0.17
C THR A 321 -1.46 15.19 -1.08
N ASP A 322 -0.67 15.78 -1.99
CA ASP A 322 -1.11 16.74 -3.01
C ASP A 322 -2.09 16.14 -4.02
N GLN A 323 -2.07 14.82 -4.20
CA GLN A 323 -2.98 14.07 -5.06
C GLN A 323 -4.16 13.45 -4.29
N ALA A 324 -4.15 13.53 -2.96
CA ALA A 324 -5.21 13.03 -2.11
C ALA A 324 -6.39 14.03 -2.03
N GLN A 325 -7.52 13.56 -1.50
CA GLN A 325 -8.61 14.42 -1.06
C GLN A 325 -8.41 14.69 0.43
N ILE A 326 -7.90 15.89 0.75
CA ILE A 326 -7.85 16.38 2.12
C ILE A 326 -9.29 16.66 2.56
N LEU A 327 -9.72 16.03 3.65
CA LEU A 327 -11.05 16.22 4.24
C LEU A 327 -11.03 17.25 5.36
N GLU A 328 -9.99 17.16 6.20
CA GLU A 328 -9.85 17.98 7.40
C GLU A 328 -8.39 18.26 7.72
N VAL A 329 -8.15 19.39 8.39
CA VAL A 329 -6.86 19.78 8.97
C VAL A 329 -7.09 20.20 10.41
N VAL A 330 -6.34 19.63 11.36
CA VAL A 330 -6.32 20.02 12.77
C VAL A 330 -4.89 20.35 13.15
N ASP A 331 -4.57 21.62 13.37
CA ASP A 331 -3.19 22.08 13.45
C ASP A 331 -3.05 23.28 14.41
N HIS A 332 -1.85 23.46 14.96
CA HIS A 332 -1.50 24.63 15.77
C HIS A 332 -0.37 25.48 15.16
N HIS A 333 0.20 25.03 14.05
CA HIS A 333 1.26 25.73 13.33
C HIS A 333 0.75 26.92 12.52
N ARG A 334 1.70 27.64 11.91
CA ARG A 334 1.40 28.65 10.88
C ARG A 334 0.74 27.98 9.68
N VAL A 335 -0.18 28.69 9.03
CA VAL A 335 -0.78 28.23 7.77
C VAL A 335 0.11 28.63 6.61
N GLY A 336 0.49 27.68 5.77
CA GLY A 336 1.30 27.91 4.58
C GLY A 336 1.33 26.70 3.66
N GLY A 337 1.57 26.92 2.36
CA GLY A 337 1.88 25.84 1.43
C GLY A 337 0.78 24.80 1.16
N ILE A 338 -0.44 24.97 1.69
CA ILE A 338 -1.60 24.07 1.45
C ILE A 338 -2.57 24.66 0.43
N GLN A 339 -3.14 23.80 -0.41
CA GLN A 339 -4.20 24.15 -1.34
C GLN A 339 -5.17 22.96 -1.50
N THR A 340 -6.48 23.22 -1.40
CA THR A 340 -7.52 22.20 -1.61
C THR A 340 -8.41 22.56 -2.81
N GLY A 341 -8.94 21.55 -3.49
CA GLY A 341 -9.90 21.74 -4.59
C GLY A 341 -11.35 21.95 -4.11
N GLU A 342 -11.65 21.55 -2.87
CA GLU A 342 -12.98 21.59 -2.26
C GLU A 342 -12.89 22.24 -0.87
N PRO A 343 -13.99 22.81 -0.33
CA PRO A 343 -14.05 23.25 1.07
C PRO A 343 -13.80 22.08 2.03
N ILE A 344 -13.02 22.33 3.09
CA ILE A 344 -12.64 21.34 4.11
C ILE A 344 -12.91 21.87 5.52
N LEU A 345 -12.97 20.98 6.52
CA LEU A 345 -12.88 21.41 7.91
C LEU A 345 -11.42 21.80 8.21
N PHE A 346 -11.17 23.07 8.49
CA PHE A 346 -9.84 23.55 8.87
C PHE A 346 -9.91 24.14 10.27
N ARG A 347 -9.38 23.42 11.26
CA ARG A 347 -9.30 23.85 12.66
C ARG A 347 -7.86 24.17 13.02
N ASN A 348 -7.53 25.46 13.00
CA ASN A 348 -6.23 25.98 13.43
C ASN A 348 -6.38 26.80 14.69
N GLU A 349 -5.64 26.47 15.74
CA GLU A 349 -5.68 27.24 16.98
C GLU A 349 -4.25 27.51 17.50
N PRO A 350 -3.91 28.74 17.90
CA PRO A 350 -2.56 29.08 18.38
C PRO A 350 -2.36 28.61 19.84
N VAL A 351 -2.37 27.30 20.05
CA VAL A 351 -2.13 26.62 21.33
C VAL A 351 -0.81 25.86 21.30
N GLY A 352 -0.40 25.33 22.46
CA GLY A 352 0.89 24.66 22.61
C GLY A 352 1.01 23.32 21.89
N SER A 353 -0.11 22.63 21.65
CA SER A 353 -0.15 21.28 21.05
C SER A 353 -1.44 21.04 20.26
N THR A 354 -1.36 20.28 19.17
CA THR A 354 -2.50 19.75 18.41
C THR A 354 -3.39 18.84 19.27
N CYS A 355 -2.84 18.05 20.18
CA CYS A 355 -3.63 17.26 21.13
C CYS A 355 -4.50 18.11 22.06
N THR A 356 -4.14 19.36 22.35
CA THR A 356 -5.04 20.32 23.02
C THR A 356 -6.29 20.59 22.18
N ILE A 357 -6.12 20.77 20.87
CA ILE A 357 -7.23 20.99 19.92
C ILE A 357 -8.09 19.73 19.82
N VAL A 358 -7.47 18.55 19.75
CA VAL A 358 -8.21 17.27 19.74
C VAL A 358 -9.01 17.07 21.03
N ALA A 359 -8.43 17.37 22.20
CA ALA A 359 -9.13 17.31 23.48
C ALA A 359 -10.34 18.26 23.53
N LYS A 360 -10.21 19.47 22.96
CA LYS A 360 -11.35 20.37 22.76
C LYS A 360 -12.40 19.78 21.83
N CYS A 361 -12.01 19.14 20.72
CA CYS A 361 -12.97 18.44 19.87
C CYS A 361 -13.75 17.39 20.66
N TYR A 362 -13.12 16.55 21.47
CA TYR A 362 -13.84 15.59 22.32
C TYR A 362 -14.93 16.27 23.17
N ARG A 363 -14.61 17.43 23.77
CA ARG A 363 -15.55 18.21 24.58
C ARG A 363 -16.65 18.87 23.75
N ASP A 364 -16.30 19.45 22.59
CA ASP A 364 -17.26 20.11 21.69
C ASP A 364 -18.34 19.14 21.19
N TRP A 365 -18.02 17.84 21.12
CA TRP A 365 -18.93 16.77 20.69
C TRP A 365 -19.50 15.94 21.84
N ASP A 366 -19.33 16.37 23.10
CA ASP A 366 -19.79 15.65 24.30
C ASP A 366 -19.31 14.19 24.37
N VAL A 367 -18.11 13.91 23.86
CA VAL A 367 -17.45 12.59 23.91
C VAL A 367 -16.38 12.59 24.99
N VAL A 368 -16.48 11.66 25.95
CA VAL A 368 -15.40 11.41 26.92
C VAL A 368 -14.37 10.47 26.29
N PRO A 369 -13.08 10.83 26.23
CA PRO A 369 -12.04 9.95 25.71
C PRO A 369 -11.82 8.75 26.64
N GLU A 370 -11.47 7.60 26.08
CA GLU A 370 -11.04 6.45 26.89
C GLU A 370 -9.75 6.78 27.66
N LYS A 371 -9.53 6.11 28.80
CA LYS A 371 -8.35 6.31 29.66
C LYS A 371 -7.04 6.34 28.89
N ALA A 372 -6.84 5.38 27.99
CA ALA A 372 -5.63 5.28 27.18
C ALA A 372 -5.48 6.45 26.20
N ILE A 373 -6.58 6.87 25.55
CA ILE A 373 -6.61 7.98 24.60
C ILE A 373 -6.38 9.32 25.30
N ALA A 374 -6.95 9.49 26.50
CA ALA A 374 -6.69 10.66 27.33
C ALA A 374 -5.21 10.73 27.76
N GLY A 375 -4.62 9.58 28.11
CA GLY A 375 -3.22 9.47 28.49
C GLY A 375 -2.24 9.86 27.39
N ILE A 376 -2.44 9.37 26.16
CA ILE A 376 -1.56 9.74 25.04
C ILE A 376 -1.71 11.21 24.64
N MET A 377 -2.93 11.77 24.68
CA MET A 377 -3.14 13.20 24.45
C MET A 377 -2.45 14.05 25.52
N LEU A 378 -2.48 13.62 26.78
CA LEU A 378 -1.74 14.27 27.86
C LEU A 378 -0.23 14.25 27.61
N GLY A 379 0.32 13.09 27.22
CA GLY A 379 1.75 12.96 26.91
C GLY A 379 2.19 13.91 25.79
N ALA A 380 1.40 14.01 24.73
CA ALA A 380 1.64 14.96 23.63
C ALA A 380 1.64 16.43 24.09
N ILE A 381 0.64 16.85 24.86
CA ILE A 381 0.59 18.23 25.40
C ILE A 381 1.83 18.49 26.28
N LEU A 382 2.22 17.55 27.12
CA LEU A 382 3.41 17.71 27.97
C LEU A 382 4.72 17.75 27.17
N SER A 383 4.77 17.07 26.03
CA SER A 383 5.92 17.07 25.12
C SER A 383 6.13 18.46 24.51
N ASP A 384 5.18 18.97 23.72
CA ASP A 384 5.32 20.25 23.02
C ASP A 384 5.41 21.44 23.97
N THR A 385 4.70 21.35 25.10
CA THR A 385 4.74 22.41 26.11
C THR A 385 5.93 22.29 27.06
N VAL A 386 6.75 21.25 26.95
CA VAL A 386 7.93 21.03 27.82
C VAL A 386 7.51 21.10 29.30
N ILE A 387 6.52 20.29 29.68
CA ILE A 387 5.87 20.33 31.01
C ILE A 387 5.43 21.77 31.35
N PHE A 388 4.74 22.41 30.41
CA PHE A 388 4.22 23.77 30.51
C PHE A 388 5.25 24.90 30.65
N LYS A 389 6.51 24.66 30.29
CA LYS A 389 7.60 25.66 30.30
C LYS A 389 7.86 26.31 28.94
N SER A 390 7.39 25.69 27.86
CA SER A 390 7.53 26.23 26.51
C SER A 390 6.81 27.59 26.40
N PRO A 391 7.38 28.57 25.68
CA PRO A 391 6.70 29.84 25.42
C PRO A 391 5.43 29.70 24.56
N THR A 392 5.23 28.54 23.91
CA THR A 392 4.00 28.23 23.16
C THR A 392 2.86 27.76 24.06
N CYS A 393 3.16 27.40 25.32
CA CYS A 393 2.15 26.91 26.26
C CYS A 393 1.16 28.02 26.64
N THR A 394 -0.13 27.71 26.48
CA THR A 394 -1.25 28.57 26.83
C THR A 394 -2.02 28.02 28.04
N GLU A 395 -2.92 28.83 28.60
CA GLU A 395 -3.80 28.36 29.68
C GLU A 395 -4.72 27.22 29.21
N ILE A 396 -5.12 27.24 27.93
CA ILE A 396 -5.96 26.19 27.33
C ILE A 396 -5.23 24.83 27.36
N ASP A 397 -3.90 24.82 27.19
CA ASP A 397 -3.10 23.60 27.30
C ASP A 397 -3.10 23.07 28.74
N ARG A 398 -2.94 23.96 29.74
CA ARG A 398 -2.96 23.59 31.17
C ARG A 398 -4.31 23.03 31.60
N GLU A 399 -5.40 23.67 31.17
CA GLU A 399 -6.77 23.23 31.44
C GLU A 399 -7.04 21.85 30.83
N ASN A 400 -6.68 21.64 29.57
CA ASN A 400 -6.89 20.36 28.91
C ASN A 400 -5.96 19.27 29.46
N ALA A 401 -4.70 19.57 29.77
CA ALA A 401 -3.81 18.62 30.43
C ALA A 401 -4.37 18.18 31.79
N THR A 402 -4.90 19.11 32.59
CA THR A 402 -5.53 18.78 33.89
C THR A 402 -6.76 17.89 33.70
N TYR A 403 -7.62 18.22 32.74
CA TYR A 403 -8.78 17.40 32.38
C TYR A 403 -8.38 15.99 31.96
N LEU A 404 -7.42 15.86 31.04
CA LEU A 404 -6.95 14.57 30.52
C LEU A 404 -6.26 13.74 31.60
N ALA A 405 -5.46 14.36 32.46
CA ALA A 405 -4.80 13.71 33.58
C ALA A 405 -5.79 13.11 34.59
N SER A 406 -6.91 13.79 34.84
CA SER A 406 -7.97 13.26 35.70
C SER A 406 -8.60 11.97 35.13
N ILE A 407 -8.71 11.87 33.80
CA ILE A 407 -9.24 10.68 33.11
C ILE A 407 -8.18 9.58 33.06
N ALA A 408 -6.94 9.95 32.72
CA ALA A 408 -5.79 9.04 32.63
C ALA A 408 -5.37 8.49 34.00
N GLY A 409 -5.68 9.18 35.10
CA GLY A 409 -5.35 8.79 36.46
C GLY A 409 -3.85 8.89 36.76
N VAL A 410 -3.19 9.94 36.25
CA VAL A 410 -1.75 10.20 36.45
C VAL A 410 -1.53 11.65 36.88
N ASP A 411 -0.44 11.92 37.60
CA ASP A 411 0.00 13.30 37.84
C ASP A 411 0.73 13.82 36.59
N PRO A 412 0.32 14.98 36.01
CA PRO A 412 0.94 15.51 34.79
C PRO A 412 2.45 15.75 34.92
N LYS A 413 2.90 16.24 36.08
CA LYS A 413 4.31 16.62 36.27
C LYS A 413 5.16 15.36 36.42
N GLU A 414 4.75 14.41 37.25
CA GLU A 414 5.45 13.14 37.42
C GLU A 414 5.52 12.36 36.10
N PHE A 415 4.39 12.28 35.38
CA PHE A 415 4.33 11.60 34.08
C PHE A 415 5.22 12.28 33.04
N GLY A 416 5.16 13.62 32.93
CA GLY A 416 6.01 14.38 32.03
C GLY A 416 7.51 14.16 32.30
N VAL A 417 7.92 14.16 33.57
CA VAL A 417 9.32 13.89 33.94
C VAL A 417 9.74 12.47 33.53
N GLN A 418 8.91 11.45 33.76
CA GLN A 418 9.21 10.08 33.32
C GLN A 418 9.36 9.97 31.80
N MET A 419 8.45 10.62 31.07
CA MET A 419 8.46 10.66 29.61
C MET A 419 9.74 11.27 29.06
N PHE A 420 10.12 12.45 29.54
CA PHE A 420 11.36 13.08 29.08
C PHE A 420 12.62 12.33 29.51
N LYS A 421 12.64 11.72 30.71
CA LYS A 421 13.77 10.86 31.12
C LYS A 421 13.94 9.67 30.18
N ALA A 422 12.85 9.07 29.70
CA ALA A 422 12.92 8.00 28.70
C ALA A 422 13.47 8.49 27.36
N ALA A 423 13.19 9.74 26.98
CA ALA A 423 13.71 10.37 25.76
C ALA A 423 15.19 10.79 25.86
N SER A 424 15.61 11.28 27.03
CA SER A 424 16.93 11.88 27.28
C SER A 424 18.01 10.90 27.76
N ASN A 425 17.83 9.57 27.64
CA ASN A 425 18.78 8.60 28.21
C ASN A 425 20.20 8.79 27.65
N LEU A 426 21.01 9.50 28.43
CA LEU A 426 22.37 9.94 28.15
C LEU A 426 23.32 8.75 27.88
N GLY A 427 23.11 7.62 28.55
CA GLY A 427 24.02 6.46 28.53
C GLY A 427 24.02 5.64 27.22
N GLU A 428 23.10 5.89 26.29
CA GLU A 428 23.01 5.14 25.02
C GLU A 428 23.34 5.96 23.77
N ARG A 429 23.55 7.28 23.91
CA ARG A 429 23.89 8.16 22.78
C ARG A 429 25.41 8.27 22.62
N GLN A 430 25.89 8.37 21.38
CA GLN A 430 27.30 8.68 21.16
C GLN A 430 27.58 10.13 21.55
N VAL A 431 28.61 10.35 22.36
CA VAL A 431 28.98 11.67 22.87
C VAL A 431 29.26 12.69 21.75
N ASP A 432 29.76 12.23 20.61
CA ASP A 432 30.00 13.09 19.44
C ASP A 432 28.71 13.72 18.90
N GLU A 433 27.63 12.94 18.83
CA GLU A 433 26.34 13.44 18.36
C GLU A 433 25.83 14.53 19.31
N LEU A 434 25.99 14.35 20.63
CA LEU A 434 25.57 15.34 21.63
C LEU A 434 26.32 16.68 21.51
N ILE A 435 27.62 16.62 21.18
CA ILE A 435 28.45 17.81 21.03
C ILE A 435 28.10 18.56 19.74
N GLU A 436 27.84 17.82 18.65
CA GLU A 436 27.66 18.39 17.31
C GLU A 436 26.21 18.82 16.99
N GLU A 437 25.20 18.25 17.67
CA GLU A 437 23.75 18.44 17.39
C GLU A 437 23.33 19.91 17.22
N ASP A 438 23.76 20.80 18.12
CA ASP A 438 23.57 22.25 18.00
C ASP A 438 24.90 22.99 18.24
N LEU A 439 25.99 22.56 17.61
CA LEU A 439 27.26 23.29 17.64
C LEU A 439 27.22 24.54 16.74
N LYS A 440 27.57 25.71 17.29
CA LYS A 440 27.77 26.95 16.51
C LYS A 440 29.14 27.53 16.77
N GLU A 441 29.77 27.98 15.70
CA GLU A 441 31.08 28.63 15.72
C GLU A 441 30.92 30.15 15.76
N PHE A 442 31.76 30.79 16.55
CA PHE A 442 31.84 32.22 16.75
C PHE A 442 33.30 32.67 16.65
N THR A 443 33.49 33.91 16.21
CA THR A 443 34.79 34.58 16.25
C THR A 443 34.70 35.71 17.26
N MET A 444 35.56 35.68 18.29
CA MET A 444 35.62 36.70 19.34
C MET A 444 37.05 37.25 19.37
N GLY A 445 37.29 38.36 18.66
CA GLY A 445 38.64 38.89 18.45
C GLY A 445 39.43 37.98 17.51
N GLU A 446 40.61 37.53 17.95
CA GLU A 446 41.42 36.54 17.22
C GLU A 446 41.07 35.08 17.59
N LEU A 447 40.11 34.88 18.52
CA LEU A 447 39.74 33.56 19.03
C LEU A 447 38.58 32.96 18.22
N ARG A 448 38.74 31.70 17.81
CA ARG A 448 37.66 30.83 17.31
C ARG A 448 37.04 30.04 18.46
N VAL A 449 35.74 30.19 18.64
CA VAL A 449 34.99 29.64 19.77
C VAL A 449 33.80 28.82 19.26
N GLY A 450 33.73 27.54 19.62
CA GLY A 450 32.55 26.70 19.41
C GLY A 450 31.66 26.65 20.65
N ILE A 451 30.34 26.73 20.49
CA ILE A 451 29.38 26.51 21.58
C ILE A 451 28.27 25.58 21.11
N GLY A 452 28.30 24.34 21.58
CA GLY A 452 27.24 23.35 21.48
C GLY A 452 26.17 23.57 22.54
N GLN A 453 24.95 23.11 22.26
CA GLN A 453 23.88 23.09 23.25
C GLN A 453 23.11 21.78 23.15
N PHE A 454 22.96 21.12 24.29
CA PHE A 454 22.18 19.90 24.46
C PHE A 454 21.26 20.08 25.67
N SER A 455 19.99 19.71 25.54
CA SER A 455 19.00 19.90 26.61
C SER A 455 18.58 18.56 27.21
N VAL A 456 18.48 18.51 28.53
CA VAL A 456 18.10 17.34 29.32
C VAL A 456 17.01 17.70 30.32
N MET A 457 16.34 16.68 30.86
CA MET A 457 15.32 16.81 31.89
C MET A 457 15.83 16.18 33.18
N GLY A 458 16.67 16.95 33.88
CA GLY A 458 17.52 16.49 34.98
C GLY A 458 18.95 16.16 34.53
N LEU A 459 19.94 16.49 35.36
CA LEU A 459 21.37 16.18 35.16
C LEU A 459 21.76 14.75 35.65
N GLU A 460 20.78 13.89 35.91
CA GLU A 460 21.02 12.51 36.34
C GLU A 460 21.81 11.73 35.27
N GLY A 461 22.94 11.12 35.68
CA GLY A 461 23.82 10.37 34.77
C GLY A 461 24.87 11.21 34.04
N LEU A 462 24.79 12.56 34.10
CA LEU A 462 25.80 13.43 33.50
C LEU A 462 27.20 13.19 34.06
N ASP A 463 27.29 12.90 35.37
CA ASP A 463 28.56 12.60 36.01
C ASP A 463 29.24 11.34 35.47
N GLN A 464 28.48 10.37 34.92
CA GLN A 464 29.04 9.17 34.30
C GLN A 464 29.68 9.47 32.94
N LEU A 465 29.12 10.43 32.20
CA LEU A 465 29.61 10.86 30.89
C LEU A 465 30.66 11.99 30.97
N ARG A 466 30.82 12.63 32.14
CA ARG A 466 31.66 13.82 32.32
C ARG A 466 33.06 13.64 31.74
N ALA A 467 33.72 12.52 32.03
CA ALA A 467 35.07 12.24 31.56
C ALA A 467 35.14 12.05 30.03
N GLU A 468 34.14 11.37 29.45
CA GLU A 468 34.05 11.15 28.01
C GLU A 468 33.72 12.45 27.27
N LEU A 469 32.76 13.25 27.77
CA LEU A 469 32.41 14.56 27.23
C LEU A 469 33.62 15.49 27.17
N SER A 470 34.36 15.59 28.28
CA SER A 470 35.60 16.35 28.37
C SER A 470 36.64 15.92 27.34
N GLN A 471 36.88 14.61 27.23
CA GLN A 471 37.85 14.07 26.26
C GLN A 471 37.42 14.37 24.81
N ARG A 472 36.17 14.09 24.45
CA ARG A 472 35.67 14.30 23.09
C ARG A 472 35.61 15.78 22.72
N LEU A 473 35.26 16.67 23.65
CA LEU A 473 35.33 18.11 23.44
C LEU A 473 36.76 18.55 23.07
N GLU A 474 37.78 18.05 23.77
CA GLU A 474 39.18 18.37 23.48
C GLU A 474 39.62 17.84 22.10
N GLU A 475 39.22 16.62 21.74
CA GLU A 475 39.50 16.03 20.43
C GLU A 475 38.85 16.84 19.29
N ILE A 476 37.55 17.17 19.40
CA ILE A 476 36.82 17.94 18.40
C ILE A 476 37.38 19.37 18.29
N ARG A 477 37.71 20.00 19.43
CA ARG A 477 38.35 21.33 19.47
C ARG A 477 39.67 21.32 18.71
N GLY A 478 40.49 20.29 18.93
CA GLY A 478 41.77 20.10 18.25
C GLY A 478 41.61 19.89 16.75
N GLN A 479 40.70 18.99 16.34
CA GLN A 479 40.40 18.69 14.93
C GLN A 479 39.92 19.93 14.16
N ARG A 480 39.09 20.76 14.78
CA ARG A 480 38.52 21.97 14.16
C ARG A 480 39.38 23.23 14.33
N ALA A 481 40.55 23.10 14.96
CA ALA A 481 41.48 24.17 15.27
C ALA A 481 40.79 25.38 15.95
N MET A 482 40.01 25.09 17.00
CA MET A 482 39.32 26.10 17.81
C MET A 482 40.13 26.47 19.06
N ASN A 483 40.07 27.74 19.46
CA ASN A 483 40.68 28.20 20.71
C ASN A 483 39.90 27.69 21.92
N TYR A 484 38.57 27.72 21.84
CA TYR A 484 37.66 27.19 22.86
C TYR A 484 36.54 26.38 22.21
N LEU A 485 36.14 25.28 22.85
CA LEU A 485 34.91 24.57 22.55
C LEU A 485 34.14 24.37 23.86
N MET A 486 32.89 24.79 23.88
CA MET A 486 32.02 24.65 25.04
C MET A 486 30.76 23.86 24.68
N LEU A 487 30.23 23.13 25.65
CA LEU A 487 28.95 22.45 25.52
C LEU A 487 28.03 22.87 26.68
N MET A 488 26.89 23.45 26.34
CA MET A 488 25.82 23.71 27.29
C MET A 488 25.00 22.44 27.49
N VAL A 489 25.10 21.80 28.66
CA VAL A 489 24.15 20.76 29.08
C VAL A 489 23.08 21.45 29.91
N THR A 490 21.93 21.71 29.28
CA THR A 490 20.85 22.55 29.82
C THR A 490 19.79 21.67 30.49
N ASP A 491 19.63 21.79 31.80
CA ASP A 491 18.53 21.18 32.54
C ASP A 491 17.26 22.03 32.41
N LEU A 492 16.28 21.51 31.66
CA LEU A 492 14.99 22.15 31.45
C LEU A 492 14.11 22.09 32.71
N LEU A 493 14.34 21.15 33.63
CA LEU A 493 13.54 20.99 34.84
C LEU A 493 13.88 22.04 35.89
N GLU A 494 15.17 22.23 36.15
CA GLU A 494 15.69 23.18 37.16
C GLU A 494 16.16 24.51 36.54
N GLU A 495 15.94 24.68 35.25
CA GLU A 495 16.25 25.90 34.47
C GLU A 495 17.69 26.39 34.64
N ASN A 496 18.64 25.47 34.54
CA ASN A 496 20.06 25.77 34.67
C ASN A 496 20.88 25.07 33.58
N THR A 497 22.14 25.47 33.45
CA THR A 497 23.08 24.85 32.50
C THR A 497 24.36 24.48 33.23
N GLU A 498 24.84 23.27 32.99
CA GLU A 498 26.25 22.93 33.21
C GLU A 498 27.03 23.16 31.90
N LEU A 499 27.94 24.14 31.91
CA LEU A 499 28.73 24.51 30.75
C LEU A 499 30.09 23.82 30.83
N PHE A 500 30.30 22.80 30.00
CA PHE A 500 31.59 22.15 29.81
C PHE A 500 32.50 23.01 28.95
N ILE A 501 33.79 23.05 29.28
CA ILE A 501 34.77 23.96 28.69
C ILE A 501 36.03 23.18 28.31
N SER A 502 36.37 23.19 27.03
CA SER A 502 37.66 22.74 26.50
C SER A 502 38.40 23.93 25.89
N GLY A 503 39.67 24.12 26.28
CA GLY A 503 40.52 25.21 25.81
C GLY A 503 41.75 25.40 26.71
N ALA A 504 42.70 26.22 26.26
CA ALA A 504 43.99 26.38 26.95
C ALA A 504 43.90 27.07 28.32
N LYS A 505 42.86 27.89 28.55
CA LYS A 505 42.63 28.65 29.79
C LYS A 505 41.15 28.67 30.17
N PRO A 506 40.56 27.55 30.63
CA PRO A 506 39.14 27.48 30.98
C PRO A 506 38.73 28.49 32.07
N GLU A 507 39.67 28.98 32.88
CA GLU A 507 39.45 30.04 33.87
C GLU A 507 39.06 31.40 33.26
N GLU A 508 39.41 31.67 31.99
CA GLU A 508 38.97 32.89 31.29
C GLU A 508 37.46 32.85 31.01
N ILE A 509 36.94 31.66 30.67
CA ILE A 509 35.51 31.43 30.49
C ILE A 509 34.78 31.57 31.83
N ALA A 510 35.30 30.96 32.89
CA ALA A 510 34.70 31.06 34.23
C ALA A 510 34.61 32.52 34.73
N LYS A 511 35.65 33.33 34.48
CA LYS A 511 35.67 34.77 34.79
C LYS A 511 34.63 35.56 34.00
N ALA A 512 34.42 35.23 32.72
CA ALA A 512 33.42 35.90 31.89
C ALA A 512 31.98 35.78 32.45
N PHE A 513 31.72 34.74 33.25
CA PHE A 513 30.44 34.48 33.89
C PHE A 513 30.41 34.78 35.40
N ASP A 514 31.52 35.20 35.99
CA ASP A 514 31.69 35.39 37.44
C ASP A 514 31.28 34.13 38.23
N LYS A 515 31.75 32.97 37.79
CA LYS A 515 31.47 31.66 38.40
C LYS A 515 32.75 30.90 38.75
N PRO A 516 32.74 30.07 39.82
CA PRO A 516 33.84 29.17 40.09
C PRO A 516 33.92 28.09 39.02
N LEU A 517 35.14 27.80 38.57
CA LEU A 517 35.42 26.63 37.74
C LEU A 517 35.49 25.41 38.65
N ASP A 518 34.63 24.41 38.39
CA ASP A 518 34.72 23.10 39.03
C ASP A 518 35.13 22.08 37.98
N LYS A 519 36.36 21.55 38.12
CA LYS A 519 37.03 20.72 37.12
C LYS A 519 37.13 21.43 35.76
N GLU A 520 36.29 21.03 34.81
CA GLU A 520 36.28 21.51 33.42
C GLU A 520 34.91 22.11 33.03
N SER A 521 34.09 22.48 34.02
CA SER A 521 32.76 23.04 33.81
C SER A 521 32.40 24.15 34.78
N ILE A 522 31.43 24.98 34.40
CA ILE A 522 30.81 25.98 35.28
C ILE A 522 29.30 25.78 35.35
N PHE A 523 28.73 26.00 36.54
CA PHE A 523 27.28 25.93 36.76
C PHE A 523 26.62 27.30 36.57
N LEU A 524 25.65 27.36 35.68
CA LEU A 524 24.97 28.58 35.24
C LEU A 524 23.47 28.52 35.56
N PRO A 525 23.04 28.97 36.76
CA PRO A 525 21.63 29.01 37.12
C PRO A 525 20.87 30.04 36.26
N GLY A 526 19.68 29.68 35.77
CA GLY A 526 18.82 30.53 34.94
C GLY A 526 19.28 30.68 33.49
N VAL A 527 20.33 29.98 33.06
CA VAL A 527 20.84 30.04 31.70
C VAL A 527 20.24 28.90 30.88
N LEU A 528 19.53 29.25 29.81
CA LEU A 528 18.89 28.33 28.87
C LEU A 528 19.24 28.65 27.40
N SER A 529 19.66 29.88 27.12
CA SER A 529 19.86 30.36 25.76
C SER A 529 21.32 30.70 25.49
N ARG A 530 21.97 29.92 24.63
CA ARG A 530 23.30 30.25 24.10
C ARG A 530 23.38 31.69 23.58
N LYS A 531 22.44 32.08 22.70
CA LYS A 531 22.50 33.37 21.98
C LYS A 531 22.30 34.58 22.88
N LYS A 532 21.41 34.48 23.86
CA LYS A 532 21.04 35.61 24.73
C LYS A 532 21.90 35.68 25.99
N GLN A 533 22.36 34.53 26.51
CA GLN A 533 22.91 34.45 27.87
C GLN A 533 24.36 33.94 27.92
N VAL A 534 24.86 33.25 26.89
CA VAL A 534 26.24 32.72 26.88
C VAL A 534 27.15 33.52 25.95
N VAL A 535 26.71 33.79 24.71
CA VAL A 535 27.51 34.54 23.73
C VAL A 535 27.81 35.99 24.19
N PRO A 536 26.85 36.78 24.69
CA PRO A 536 27.13 38.19 25.01
C PRO A 536 28.15 38.40 26.14
N PRO A 537 28.11 37.67 27.29
CA PRO A 537 29.15 37.76 28.31
C PRO A 537 30.55 37.40 27.80
N LEU A 538 30.65 36.33 26.99
CA LEU A 538 31.92 35.92 26.39
C LEU A 538 32.47 36.96 25.41
N SER A 539 31.61 37.48 24.53
CA SER A 539 32.00 38.54 23.59
C SER A 539 32.43 39.79 24.33
N LYS A 540 31.75 40.18 25.42
CA LYS A 540 32.14 41.32 26.25
C LYS A 540 33.52 41.10 26.91
N TYR A 541 33.83 39.88 27.34
CA TYR A 541 35.10 39.58 28.00
C TYR A 541 36.28 39.55 27.02
N PHE A 542 36.11 38.95 25.83
CA PHE A 542 37.20 38.77 24.85
C PHE A 542 37.35 39.91 23.82
N LEU A 543 36.36 40.80 23.71
CA LEU A 543 36.42 41.99 22.83
C LEU A 543 36.70 43.29 23.60
N GLN A 544 36.87 43.21 24.93
CA GLN A 544 37.47 44.27 25.74
C GLN A 544 38.99 44.21 25.61
#